data_AF-A0A0S7X3F5-F1
#
_entry.id   AF-A0A0S7X3F5-F1
#
_cell.length_a   1.000
_cell.length_b   1.000
_cell.length_c   1.000
_cell.angle_alpha   90.00
_cell.angle_beta   90.00
_cell.angle_gamma   90.00
#
_symmetry.space_group_name_H-M   'P 1'
#
loop_
_entity.id
_entity.type
_entity.pdbx_description
1 polymer ?
#
loop_
_entity_poly.entity_id
_entity_poly.type
_entity_poly.pdbx_seq_one_letter_code
_entity_poly.pdbx_strand_id
1 'polypeptide(L)'
;MFERITKNLIPLAIVIAGVCIAGAIIYINVGKCPSENWLSSQEAANKALDFINQNILSGQATASLVDVVEENGLYKMKTKIGEEELDLYVSQDGKLLFPQAINLEGAPTGQPTTQEEQKYTIGNFIISEDEVCKENEMPVIYFFGSKSCPHCTWEHPIVEKVAKDFEGYISFHNNMDSDADRDVFSKYSTGGIPTLVFGCKYYRVGSGEQIGEEESKVLTALICKLTENQPLSVCNLVQDLINQVD
;
A
#
# COMPACT_ATOMS: atom_id res chain seq x y z
N MET A 1 -34.49 59.35 44.17
CA MET A 1 -33.55 58.52 43.39
C MET A 1 -33.76 57.02 43.65
N PHE A 2 -34.04 56.59 44.90
CA PHE A 2 -34.33 55.19 45.27
C PHE A 2 -35.64 54.59 44.68
N GLU A 3 -36.72 55.36 44.53
CA GLU A 3 -38.02 54.85 44.02
C GLU A 3 -38.01 54.41 42.54
N ARG A 4 -37.12 54.99 41.73
CA ARG A 4 -37.02 54.67 40.29
C ARG A 4 -36.24 53.36 40.07
N ILE A 5 -35.37 53.02 41.02
CA ILE A 5 -34.53 51.82 40.98
C ILE A 5 -35.39 50.59 41.32
N THR A 6 -36.28 50.67 42.31
CA THR A 6 -37.16 49.56 42.71
C THR A 6 -38.25 49.23 41.68
N LYS A 7 -38.81 50.23 40.98
CA LYS A 7 -39.81 50.01 39.92
C LYS A 7 -39.28 49.23 38.72
N ASN A 8 -38.01 49.41 38.38
CA ASN A 8 -37.37 48.73 37.24
C ASN A 8 -36.60 47.47 37.67
N LEU A 9 -36.46 47.22 38.97
CA LEU A 9 -35.73 46.07 39.51
C LEU A 9 -36.41 44.74 39.16
N ILE A 10 -37.74 44.69 39.27
CA ILE A 10 -38.55 43.50 39.00
C ILE A 10 -38.49 43.14 37.50
N PRO A 11 -38.78 44.04 36.53
CA PRO A 11 -38.66 43.69 35.12
C PRO A 11 -37.21 43.38 34.71
N LEU A 12 -36.21 44.03 35.30
CA LEU A 12 -34.79 43.73 35.04
C LEU A 12 -34.40 42.32 35.54
N ALA A 13 -34.87 41.91 36.72
CA ALA A 13 -34.63 40.58 37.26
C ALA A 13 -35.27 39.48 36.40
N ILE A 14 -36.47 39.72 35.84
CA ILE A 14 -37.14 38.78 34.93
C ILE A 14 -36.36 38.61 33.63
N VAL A 15 -35.84 39.70 33.06
CA VAL A 15 -35.02 39.65 31.84
C VAL A 15 -33.72 38.89 32.09
N ILE A 16 -33.04 39.16 33.21
CA ILE A 16 -31.80 38.45 33.58
C ILE A 16 -32.08 36.95 33.78
N ALA A 17 -33.14 36.59 34.50
CA ALA A 17 -33.53 35.20 34.67
C ALA A 17 -33.85 34.51 33.34
N GLY A 18 -34.55 35.20 32.43
CA GLY A 18 -34.83 34.69 31.08
C GLY A 18 -33.56 34.45 30.25
N VAL A 19 -32.59 35.36 30.31
CA VAL A 19 -31.29 35.20 29.63
C VAL A 19 -30.48 34.06 30.25
N CYS A 20 -30.49 33.91 31.57
CA CYS A 20 -29.82 32.79 32.24
C CYS A 20 -30.46 31.44 31.90
N ILE A 21 -31.79 31.37 31.83
CA ILE A 21 -32.52 30.15 31.44
C ILE A 21 -32.25 29.81 29.98
N ALA A 22 -32.31 30.80 29.07
CA ALA A 22 -31.99 30.58 27.66
C ALA A 22 -30.52 30.16 27.47
N GLY A 23 -29.60 30.78 28.20
CA GLY A 23 -28.18 30.41 28.21
C GLY A 23 -27.95 28.99 28.74
N ALA A 24 -28.67 28.57 29.79
CA ALA A 24 -28.61 27.21 30.32
C ALA A 24 -29.21 26.18 29.35
N ILE A 25 -30.31 26.51 28.66
CA ILE A 25 -30.91 25.65 27.63
C ILE A 25 -29.97 25.48 26.44
N ILE A 26 -29.31 26.56 25.99
CA ILE A 26 -28.30 26.51 24.93
C ILE A 26 -27.10 25.68 25.38
N TYR A 27 -26.59 25.88 26.61
CA TYR A 27 -25.48 25.11 27.16
C TYR A 27 -25.80 23.60 27.25
N ILE A 28 -26.99 23.23 27.71
CA ILE A 28 -27.43 21.84 27.80
C ILE A 28 -27.62 21.20 26.42
N ASN A 29 -28.13 21.94 25.44
CA ASN A 29 -28.35 21.41 24.08
C ASN A 29 -27.08 21.40 23.21
N VAL A 30 -26.12 22.31 23.43
CA VAL A 30 -24.80 22.30 22.78
C VAL A 30 -23.90 21.20 23.36
N GLY A 31 -24.13 20.78 24.61
CA GLY A 31 -23.44 19.67 25.26
C GLY A 31 -24.01 18.27 24.95
N LYS A 32 -25.09 18.14 24.17
CA LYS A 32 -25.48 16.85 23.59
C LYS A 32 -24.56 16.56 22.40
N CYS A 33 -23.32 16.20 22.69
CA CYS A 33 -22.52 15.43 21.76
C CYS A 33 -23.35 14.21 21.34
N PRO A 34 -23.47 13.89 20.04
CA PRO A 34 -24.01 12.60 19.66
C PRO A 34 -23.15 11.56 20.38
N SER A 35 -23.77 10.75 21.24
CA SER A 35 -23.10 9.57 21.76
C SER A 35 -22.92 8.64 20.57
N GLU A 36 -21.82 8.80 19.84
CA GLU A 36 -21.37 7.75 18.95
C GLU A 36 -21.24 6.49 19.81
N ASN A 37 -21.86 5.39 19.39
CA ASN A 37 -21.69 4.10 20.02
C ASN A 37 -20.24 3.65 19.77
N TRP A 38 -19.31 4.17 20.58
CA TRP A 38 -17.94 3.71 20.60
C TRP A 38 -17.91 2.30 21.17
N LEU A 39 -17.28 1.40 20.42
CA LEU A 39 -17.06 0.03 20.86
C LEU A 39 -15.89 0.01 21.82
N SER A 40 -15.83 -0.99 22.70
CA SER A 40 -14.58 -1.28 23.40
C SER A 40 -13.49 -1.71 22.41
N SER A 41 -12.23 -1.58 22.81
CA SER A 41 -11.09 -2.02 22.00
C SER A 41 -11.20 -3.48 21.56
N GLN A 42 -11.65 -4.36 22.46
CA GLN A 42 -11.83 -5.78 22.18
C GLN A 42 -12.97 -6.05 21.19
N GLU A 43 -14.09 -5.35 21.32
CA GLU A 43 -15.23 -5.49 20.39
C GLU A 43 -14.88 -4.99 19.00
N ALA A 44 -14.18 -3.85 18.91
CA ALA A 44 -13.69 -3.31 17.65
C ALA A 44 -12.66 -4.25 16.99
N ALA A 45 -11.71 -4.79 17.76
CA ALA A 45 -10.71 -5.74 17.27
C ALA A 45 -11.35 -7.05 16.78
N ASN A 46 -12.30 -7.62 17.55
CA ASN A 46 -13.02 -8.83 17.14
C ASN A 46 -13.81 -8.60 15.84
N LYS A 47 -14.52 -7.47 15.75
CA LYS A 47 -15.26 -7.10 14.53
C LYS A 47 -14.33 -6.95 13.32
N ALA A 48 -13.15 -6.36 13.53
CA ALA A 48 -12.13 -6.25 12.49
C ALA A 48 -11.56 -7.62 12.08
N LEU A 49 -11.24 -8.49 13.03
CA LEU A 49 -10.79 -9.86 12.76
C LEU A 49 -11.81 -10.68 11.97
N ASP A 50 -13.09 -10.58 12.33
CA ASP A 50 -14.17 -11.26 11.62
C ASP A 50 -14.21 -10.78 10.17
N PHE A 51 -14.12 -9.46 9.96
CA PHE A 51 -14.08 -8.89 8.63
C PHE A 51 -12.87 -9.37 7.83
N ILE A 52 -11.67 -9.36 8.43
CA ILE A 52 -10.42 -9.81 7.81
C ILE A 52 -10.52 -11.29 7.41
N ASN A 53 -10.87 -12.17 8.33
CA ASN A 53 -10.95 -13.60 8.09
C ASN A 53 -11.99 -13.96 7.01
N GLN A 54 -13.16 -13.28 7.02
CA GLN A 54 -14.25 -13.58 6.11
C GLN A 54 -14.11 -12.94 4.73
N ASN A 55 -13.66 -11.69 4.65
CA ASN A 55 -13.73 -10.89 3.42
C ASN A 55 -12.36 -10.63 2.78
N ILE A 56 -11.29 -10.62 3.57
CA ILE A 56 -9.93 -10.33 3.07
C ILE A 56 -9.18 -11.64 2.84
N LEU A 57 -9.04 -12.48 3.86
CA LEU A 57 -8.27 -13.73 3.76
C LEU A 57 -9.03 -14.84 3.05
N SER A 58 -10.38 -14.84 3.09
CA SER A 58 -11.23 -15.80 2.38
C SER A 58 -10.82 -17.28 2.58
N GLY A 59 -10.29 -17.62 3.76
CA GLY A 59 -9.82 -18.97 4.11
C GLY A 59 -8.41 -19.34 3.64
N GLN A 60 -7.65 -18.44 3.01
CA GLN A 60 -6.25 -18.68 2.64
C GLN A 60 -5.30 -18.67 3.84
N ALA A 61 -5.65 -17.91 4.89
CA ALA A 61 -4.93 -17.86 6.16
C ALA A 61 -5.92 -17.57 7.31
N THR A 62 -5.44 -17.64 8.55
CA THR A 62 -6.22 -17.28 9.75
C THR A 62 -5.55 -16.12 10.47
N ALA A 63 -6.31 -15.05 10.68
CA ALA A 63 -5.93 -13.93 11.52
C ALA A 63 -6.39 -14.15 12.97
N SER A 64 -5.51 -13.84 13.92
CA SER A 64 -5.77 -13.92 15.37
C SER A 64 -5.25 -12.69 16.09
N LEU A 65 -5.94 -12.28 17.16
CA LEU A 65 -5.54 -11.12 17.96
C LEU A 65 -4.42 -11.53 18.91
N VAL A 66 -3.32 -10.77 18.90
CA VAL A 66 -2.25 -10.88 19.89
C VAL A 66 -2.51 -9.88 21.02
N ASP A 67 -2.74 -8.61 20.66
CA ASP A 67 -2.97 -7.53 21.61
C ASP A 67 -3.79 -6.40 20.98
N VAL A 68 -4.46 -5.60 21.81
CA VAL A 68 -5.14 -4.37 21.37
C VAL A 68 -5.00 -3.27 22.41
N VAL A 69 -4.51 -2.12 21.96
CA VAL A 69 -4.32 -0.93 22.79
C VAL A 69 -4.99 0.28 22.15
N GLU A 70 -5.50 1.18 22.98
CA GLU A 70 -6.00 2.47 22.51
C GLU A 70 -4.85 3.46 22.37
N GLU A 71 -4.70 4.03 21.18
CA GLU A 71 -3.61 4.95 20.85
C GLU A 71 -4.10 6.02 19.87
N ASN A 72 -3.89 7.30 20.19
CA ASN A 72 -4.17 8.43 19.30
C ASN A 72 -5.61 8.48 18.71
N GLY A 73 -6.61 8.05 19.49
CA GLY A 73 -8.02 8.03 19.05
C GLY A 73 -8.39 6.86 18.12
N LEU A 74 -7.51 5.88 17.99
CA LEU A 74 -7.73 4.62 17.29
C LEU A 74 -7.42 3.45 18.23
N TYR A 75 -7.89 2.26 17.87
CA TYR A 75 -7.45 1.02 18.49
C TYR A 75 -6.35 0.41 17.63
N LYS A 76 -5.12 0.40 18.14
CA LYS A 76 -4.00 -0.32 17.55
C LYS A 76 -4.08 -1.78 17.98
N MET A 77 -4.29 -2.68 17.03
CA MET A 77 -4.35 -4.11 17.28
C MET A 77 -3.17 -4.82 16.62
N LYS A 78 -2.44 -5.59 17.42
CA LYS A 78 -1.41 -6.51 16.94
C LYS A 78 -2.07 -7.82 16.54
N THR A 79 -1.95 -8.17 15.27
CA THR A 79 -2.68 -9.27 14.64
C THR A 79 -1.70 -10.26 14.06
N LYS A 80 -1.85 -11.54 14.40
CA LYS A 80 -1.07 -12.60 13.79
C LYS A 80 -1.82 -13.22 12.63
N ILE A 81 -1.25 -13.19 11.42
CA ILE A 81 -1.79 -13.81 10.21
C ILE A 81 -0.75 -14.81 9.70
N GLY A 82 -1.03 -16.11 9.80
CA GLY A 82 -0.01 -17.14 9.55
C GLY A 82 1.13 -17.07 10.59
N GLU A 83 2.36 -16.87 10.14
CA GLU A 83 3.53 -16.70 11.01
C GLU A 83 3.86 -15.22 11.30
N GLU A 84 3.24 -14.28 10.60
CA GLU A 84 3.54 -12.85 10.68
C GLU A 84 2.70 -12.13 11.74
N GLU A 85 3.30 -11.17 12.44
CA GLU A 85 2.60 -10.22 13.30
C GLU A 85 2.53 -8.84 12.66
N LEU A 86 1.33 -8.31 12.48
CA LEU A 86 1.04 -7.02 11.83
C LEU A 86 0.30 -6.08 12.78
N ASP A 87 0.69 -4.80 12.79
CA ASP A 87 -0.03 -3.75 13.48
C ASP A 87 -1.12 -3.17 12.56
N LEU A 88 -2.38 -3.35 12.94
CA LEU A 88 -3.54 -2.79 12.26
C LEU A 88 -4.22 -1.77 13.16
N TYR A 89 -4.96 -0.82 12.58
CA TYR A 89 -5.68 0.19 13.36
C TYR A 89 -7.17 0.16 13.04
N VAL A 90 -8.00 0.28 14.06
CA VAL A 90 -9.46 0.29 13.93
C VAL A 90 -10.01 1.59 14.53
N SER A 91 -10.98 2.22 13.87
CA SER A 91 -11.67 3.37 14.45
C SER A 91 -12.42 2.98 15.73
N GLN A 92 -12.61 3.93 16.66
CA GLN A 92 -13.30 3.66 17.93
C GLN A 92 -14.75 3.20 17.77
N ASP A 93 -15.40 3.54 16.65
CA ASP A 93 -16.74 3.04 16.29
C ASP A 93 -16.73 1.69 15.56
N GLY A 94 -15.53 1.11 15.33
CA GLY A 94 -15.31 -0.16 14.66
C GLY A 94 -15.79 -0.20 13.22
N LYS A 95 -15.89 0.93 12.52
CA LYS A 95 -16.36 0.98 11.13
C LYS A 95 -15.22 1.05 10.11
N LEU A 96 -14.05 1.53 10.50
CA LEU A 96 -12.90 1.68 9.63
C LEU A 96 -11.75 0.82 10.14
N LEU A 97 -11.13 0.09 9.21
CA LEU A 97 -9.89 -0.64 9.42
C LEU A 97 -8.81 0.03 8.56
N PHE A 98 -7.70 0.42 9.17
CA PHE A 98 -6.55 1.00 8.52
C PHE A 98 -5.41 -0.02 8.55
N PRO A 99 -4.98 -0.54 7.39
CA PRO A 99 -3.96 -1.59 7.31
C PRO A 99 -2.57 -1.15 7.79
N GLN A 100 -2.32 0.15 7.89
CA GLN A 100 -1.02 0.71 8.25
C GLN A 100 -1.17 2.14 8.77
N ALA A 101 -0.25 2.56 9.64
CA ALA A 101 -0.03 3.94 10.00
C ALA A 101 1.35 4.37 9.51
N ILE A 102 1.45 5.58 8.94
CA ILE A 102 2.72 6.16 8.51
C ILE A 102 3.24 7.01 9.67
N ASN A 103 4.42 6.67 10.20
CA ASN A 103 5.07 7.49 11.22
C ASN A 103 5.60 8.78 10.57
N LEU A 104 5.13 9.94 11.06
CA LEU A 104 5.53 11.26 10.55
C LEU A 104 6.76 11.83 11.27
N GLU A 105 7.19 11.23 12.39
CA GLU A 105 8.35 11.64 13.16
C GLU A 105 9.66 10.95 12.68
N GLY A 106 9.55 10.11 11.64
CA GLY A 106 10.65 9.46 10.94
C GLY A 106 10.59 9.71 9.42
N ALA A 107 11.58 9.22 8.68
CA ALA A 107 11.50 9.21 7.22
C ALA A 107 10.23 8.44 6.79
N PRO A 108 9.44 8.94 5.82
CA PRO A 108 8.17 8.33 5.45
C PRO A 108 8.41 6.95 4.83
N THR A 109 8.30 5.89 5.63
CA THR A 109 8.13 4.52 5.14
C THR A 109 6.63 4.31 4.89
N GLY A 110 6.13 4.94 3.83
CA GLY A 110 4.77 4.77 3.36
C GLY A 110 4.64 3.51 2.52
N GLN A 111 4.61 2.32 3.14
CA GLN A 111 4.12 1.08 2.55
C GLN A 111 4.00 -0.01 3.63
N PRO A 112 3.04 -0.95 3.51
CA PRO A 112 2.89 -2.03 4.46
C PRO A 112 4.12 -2.92 4.28
N THR A 113 5.08 -2.78 5.18
CA THR A 113 6.28 -3.61 5.20
C THR A 113 5.93 -4.80 6.08
N THR A 114 5.45 -5.88 5.47
CA THR A 114 5.82 -7.20 5.96
C THR A 114 7.35 -7.22 5.89
N GLN A 115 8.02 -7.13 7.04
CA GLN A 115 9.47 -7.13 7.14
C GLN A 115 9.99 -8.55 6.94
N GLU A 116 10.11 -8.96 5.67
CA GLU A 116 11.38 -9.48 5.20
C GLU A 116 12.14 -8.28 4.62
N GLU A 117 13.44 -8.16 4.88
CA GLU A 117 14.27 -7.11 4.27
C GLU A 117 14.22 -7.27 2.74
N GLN A 118 13.30 -6.56 2.09
CA GLN A 118 13.21 -6.53 0.64
C GLN A 118 14.51 -5.92 0.12
N LYS A 119 15.35 -6.77 -0.50
CA LYS A 119 16.58 -6.32 -1.16
C LYS A 119 16.18 -5.70 -2.48
N TYR A 120 16.71 -4.52 -2.76
CA TYR A 120 16.49 -3.82 -4.01
C TYR A 120 17.77 -3.82 -4.85
N THR A 121 17.59 -3.82 -6.15
CA THR A 121 18.65 -3.61 -7.14
C THR A 121 18.33 -2.37 -7.99
N ILE A 122 19.12 -2.15 -9.04
CA ILE A 122 18.95 -1.03 -9.98
C ILE A 122 17.49 -0.91 -10.46
N GLY A 123 17.04 0.33 -10.69
CA GLY A 123 15.68 0.60 -11.17
C GLY A 123 14.57 0.34 -10.16
N ASN A 124 14.91 0.19 -8.87
CA ASN A 124 13.97 -0.14 -7.80
C ASN A 124 13.28 -1.50 -8.00
N PHE A 125 13.99 -2.46 -8.60
CA PHE A 125 13.54 -3.85 -8.66
C PHE A 125 13.82 -4.54 -7.33
N ILE A 126 12.87 -5.33 -6.87
CA ILE A 126 13.00 -6.20 -5.70
C ILE A 126 13.68 -7.50 -6.14
N ILE A 127 14.61 -7.98 -5.33
CA ILE A 127 15.32 -9.25 -5.51
C ILE A 127 14.58 -10.34 -4.74
N SER A 128 13.98 -11.28 -5.46
CA SER A 128 13.37 -12.48 -4.88
C SER A 128 14.44 -13.50 -4.45
N GLU A 129 14.12 -14.35 -3.49
CA GLU A 129 14.93 -15.52 -3.13
C GLU A 129 14.78 -16.67 -4.13
N ASP A 130 13.83 -16.59 -5.06
CA ASP A 130 13.58 -17.60 -6.08
C ASP A 130 14.80 -17.85 -6.98
N GLU A 131 14.86 -19.07 -7.52
CA GLU A 131 15.78 -19.43 -8.60
C GLU A 131 15.35 -18.77 -9.91
N VAL A 132 16.31 -18.61 -10.83
CA VAL A 132 16.03 -18.04 -12.15
C VAL A 132 15.10 -18.98 -12.91
N CYS A 133 13.84 -18.57 -13.12
CA CYS A 133 12.90 -19.36 -13.89
C CYS A 133 13.20 -19.27 -15.39
N LYS A 134 13.06 -20.42 -16.06
CA LYS A 134 13.45 -20.61 -17.46
C LYS A 134 12.38 -21.38 -18.24
N GLU A 135 12.26 -21.05 -19.50
CA GLU A 135 11.53 -21.81 -20.51
C GLU A 135 12.49 -22.18 -21.64
N ASN A 136 12.59 -23.47 -21.97
CA ASN A 136 13.52 -23.96 -22.98
C ASN A 136 14.97 -23.46 -22.75
N GLU A 137 15.43 -23.52 -21.49
CA GLU A 137 16.74 -23.03 -21.02
C GLU A 137 16.97 -21.51 -21.08
N MET A 138 15.99 -20.74 -21.54
CA MET A 138 16.06 -19.27 -21.59
C MET A 138 15.36 -18.64 -20.37
N PRO A 139 15.94 -17.62 -19.71
CA PRO A 139 15.26 -16.87 -18.66
C PRO A 139 13.92 -16.28 -19.15
N VAL A 140 12.88 -16.36 -18.32
CA VAL A 140 11.56 -15.85 -18.67
C VAL A 140 11.39 -14.40 -18.22
N ILE A 141 10.89 -13.54 -19.09
CA ILE A 141 10.61 -12.13 -18.80
C ILE A 141 9.11 -11.91 -18.96
N TYR A 142 8.43 -11.48 -17.89
CA TYR A 142 7.01 -11.16 -17.90
C TYR A 142 6.78 -9.66 -17.83
N PHE A 143 5.85 -9.18 -18.65
CA PHE A 143 5.25 -7.86 -18.53
C PHE A 143 3.74 -8.01 -18.33
N PHE A 144 3.20 -7.44 -17.26
CA PHE A 144 1.76 -7.40 -16.99
C PHE A 144 1.26 -5.97 -17.07
N GLY A 145 0.21 -5.72 -17.85
CA GLY A 145 -0.34 -4.38 -17.99
C GLY A 145 -1.69 -4.33 -18.69
N SER A 146 -2.23 -3.12 -18.81
CA SER A 146 -3.42 -2.85 -19.62
C SER A 146 -3.26 -1.58 -20.46
N LYS A 147 -3.83 -1.56 -21.67
CA LYS A 147 -3.87 -0.36 -22.52
C LYS A 147 -4.68 0.79 -21.91
N SER A 148 -5.52 0.50 -20.94
CA SER A 148 -6.28 1.52 -20.19
C SER A 148 -5.47 2.18 -19.07
N CYS A 149 -4.25 1.69 -18.80
CA CYS A 149 -3.34 2.17 -17.77
C CYS A 149 -2.24 3.04 -18.40
N PRO A 150 -2.16 4.36 -18.07
CA PRO A 150 -1.16 5.26 -18.65
C PRO A 150 0.29 4.82 -18.42
N HIS A 151 0.61 4.40 -17.19
CA HIS A 151 1.94 3.91 -16.81
C HIS A 151 2.33 2.66 -17.60
N CYS A 152 1.36 1.78 -17.85
CA CYS A 152 1.54 0.58 -18.65
C CYS A 152 1.80 0.93 -20.13
N THR A 153 1.09 1.92 -20.65
CA THR A 153 1.26 2.41 -22.03
C THR A 153 2.62 3.07 -22.24
N TRP A 154 3.19 3.68 -21.20
CA TRP A 154 4.54 4.23 -21.22
C TRP A 154 5.61 3.15 -21.17
N GLU A 155 5.47 2.21 -20.23
CA GLU A 155 6.48 1.18 -19.95
C GLU A 155 6.56 0.11 -21.03
N HIS A 156 5.40 -0.34 -21.52
CA HIS A 156 5.28 -1.45 -22.47
C HIS A 156 6.17 -1.32 -23.72
N PRO A 157 6.17 -0.21 -24.47
CA PRO A 157 7.01 -0.09 -25.66
C PRO A 157 8.52 -0.12 -25.34
N ILE A 158 8.92 0.27 -24.12
CA ILE A 158 10.33 0.21 -23.69
C ILE A 158 10.71 -1.26 -23.43
N VAL A 159 9.88 -1.98 -22.66
CA VAL A 159 10.09 -3.40 -22.36
C VAL A 159 10.07 -4.23 -23.64
N GLU A 160 9.12 -4.00 -24.54
CA GLU A 160 9.00 -4.73 -25.81
C GLU A 160 10.23 -4.50 -26.70
N LYS A 161 10.73 -3.26 -26.76
CA LYS A 161 11.95 -2.93 -27.51
C LYS A 161 13.17 -3.66 -26.91
N VAL A 162 13.35 -3.60 -25.59
CA VAL A 162 14.47 -4.28 -24.92
C VAL A 162 14.36 -5.79 -25.12
N ALA A 163 13.19 -6.39 -24.89
CA ALA A 163 12.99 -7.83 -25.06
C ALA A 163 13.33 -8.31 -26.48
N LYS A 164 13.01 -7.49 -27.49
CA LYS A 164 13.37 -7.77 -28.89
C LYS A 164 14.89 -7.78 -29.13
N ASP A 165 15.66 -6.96 -28.44
CA ASP A 165 17.13 -6.95 -28.55
C ASP A 165 17.75 -8.25 -27.99
N PHE A 166 16.99 -9.02 -27.21
CA PHE A 166 17.38 -10.34 -26.66
C PHE A 166 16.63 -11.51 -27.33
N GLU A 167 16.08 -11.33 -28.54
CA GLU A 167 15.40 -12.41 -29.27
C GLU A 167 16.32 -13.64 -29.40
N GLY A 168 15.83 -14.80 -28.95
CA GLY A 168 16.59 -16.05 -28.91
C GLY A 168 17.47 -16.26 -27.66
N TYR A 169 17.49 -15.31 -26.72
CA TYR A 169 18.18 -15.44 -25.42
C TYR A 169 17.22 -15.47 -24.23
N ILE A 170 15.98 -15.01 -24.41
CA ILE A 170 14.92 -14.98 -23.39
C ILE A 170 13.61 -15.57 -23.92
N SER A 171 12.73 -16.02 -23.00
CA SER A 171 11.31 -16.22 -23.29
C SER A 171 10.52 -15.00 -22.81
N PHE A 172 9.92 -14.22 -23.71
CA PHE A 172 9.18 -13.00 -23.36
C PHE A 172 7.67 -13.22 -23.37
N HIS A 173 7.04 -13.00 -22.21
CA HIS A 173 5.61 -13.09 -21.98
C HIS A 173 5.02 -11.69 -21.86
N ASN A 174 4.39 -11.24 -22.95
CA ASN A 174 3.71 -9.96 -23.00
C ASN A 174 2.23 -10.12 -22.62
N ASN A 175 1.92 -9.89 -21.35
CA ASN A 175 0.57 -9.97 -20.79
C ASN A 175 -0.15 -8.61 -20.76
N MET A 176 -0.03 -7.83 -21.85
CA MET A 176 -0.82 -6.62 -22.04
C MET A 176 -2.28 -6.98 -22.37
N ASP A 177 -3.23 -6.59 -21.51
CA ASP A 177 -4.66 -6.94 -21.60
C ASP A 177 -4.92 -8.47 -21.72
N SER A 178 -4.09 -9.27 -21.05
CA SER A 178 -4.17 -10.75 -21.06
C SER A 178 -4.34 -11.29 -19.64
N ASP A 179 -5.09 -12.38 -19.49
CA ASP A 179 -5.25 -13.13 -18.24
C ASP A 179 -4.25 -14.30 -18.13
N ALA A 180 -3.32 -14.45 -19.07
CA ALA A 180 -2.27 -15.46 -18.99
C ALA A 180 -1.27 -15.16 -17.86
N ASP A 181 -0.59 -16.21 -17.36
CA ASP A 181 0.41 -16.14 -16.28
C ASP A 181 -0.09 -15.46 -14.99
N ARG A 182 -1.40 -15.59 -14.70
CA ARG A 182 -2.05 -14.94 -13.55
C ARG A 182 -1.49 -15.39 -12.21
N ASP A 183 -1.04 -16.64 -12.12
CA ASP A 183 -0.35 -17.21 -10.97
C ASP A 183 0.98 -16.50 -10.71
N VAL A 184 1.76 -16.23 -11.77
CA VAL A 184 2.99 -15.42 -11.70
C VAL A 184 2.66 -14.00 -11.26
N PHE A 185 1.66 -13.36 -11.87
CA PHE A 185 1.24 -12.01 -11.49
C PHE A 185 0.86 -11.92 -10.01
N SER A 186 0.07 -12.88 -9.53
CA SER A 186 -0.42 -12.92 -8.15
C SER A 186 0.70 -13.20 -7.13
N LYS A 187 1.80 -13.86 -7.56
CA LYS A 187 2.97 -14.10 -6.72
C LYS A 187 3.79 -12.82 -6.49
N TYR A 188 4.01 -12.02 -7.54
CA TYR A 188 4.91 -10.86 -7.48
C TYR A 188 4.21 -9.51 -7.35
N SER A 189 2.88 -9.48 -7.41
CA SER A 189 2.09 -8.25 -7.32
C SER A 189 0.81 -8.46 -6.51
N THR A 190 0.44 -7.45 -5.73
CA THR A 190 -0.84 -7.37 -5.03
C THR A 190 -1.94 -6.73 -5.90
N GLY A 191 -1.80 -6.80 -7.24
CA GLY A 191 -2.74 -6.23 -8.20
C GLY A 191 -2.30 -4.91 -8.85
N GLY A 192 -1.08 -4.43 -8.57
CA GLY A 192 -0.54 -3.23 -9.22
C GLY A 192 -0.08 -3.50 -10.66
N ILE A 193 -0.35 -2.57 -11.57
CA ILE A 193 0.13 -2.61 -12.96
C ILE A 193 0.77 -1.24 -13.34
N PRO A 194 1.82 -1.22 -14.19
CA PRO A 194 2.47 -2.38 -14.77
C PRO A 194 3.24 -3.20 -13.72
N THR A 195 3.41 -4.50 -13.95
CA THR A 195 4.31 -5.35 -13.16
C THR A 195 5.28 -6.04 -14.10
N LEU A 196 6.57 -5.96 -13.77
CA LEU A 196 7.64 -6.61 -14.51
C LEU A 196 8.24 -7.71 -13.64
N VAL A 197 8.45 -8.90 -14.20
CA VAL A 197 9.08 -10.03 -13.51
C VAL A 197 10.15 -10.64 -14.42
N PHE A 198 11.40 -10.54 -14.00
CA PHE A 198 12.57 -10.86 -14.81
C PHE A 198 13.24 -12.10 -14.19
N GLY A 199 13.13 -13.22 -14.90
CA GLY A 199 13.65 -14.52 -14.50
C GLY A 199 13.15 -14.98 -13.14
N CYS A 200 11.96 -14.54 -12.68
CA CYS A 200 11.47 -14.77 -11.31
C CYS A 200 12.38 -14.23 -10.20
N LYS A 201 13.49 -13.58 -10.56
CA LYS A 201 14.53 -13.13 -9.63
C LYS A 201 14.40 -11.66 -9.31
N TYR A 202 14.13 -10.85 -10.33
CA TYR A 202 13.98 -9.41 -10.19
C TYR A 202 12.55 -9.03 -10.55
N TYR A 203 11.84 -8.33 -9.69
CA TYR A 203 10.49 -7.88 -10.02
C TYR A 203 10.22 -6.46 -9.55
N ARG A 204 9.34 -5.76 -10.26
CA ARG A 204 8.93 -4.39 -9.92
C ARG A 204 7.45 -4.22 -10.17
N VAL A 205 6.74 -3.70 -9.17
CA VAL A 205 5.37 -3.20 -9.31
C VAL A 205 5.45 -1.70 -9.56
N GLY A 206 4.98 -1.26 -10.73
CA GLY A 206 5.08 0.12 -11.21
C GLY A 206 6.03 0.29 -12.40
N SER A 207 5.94 1.47 -13.01
CA SER A 207 6.75 1.89 -14.16
C SER A 207 8.06 2.56 -13.74
N GLY A 208 8.98 2.67 -14.70
CA GLY A 208 10.27 3.32 -14.61
C GLY A 208 10.27 4.81 -14.92
N GLU A 209 9.10 5.45 -14.97
CA GLU A 209 8.96 6.84 -15.45
C GLU A 209 9.85 7.84 -14.69
N GLN A 210 10.18 7.55 -13.43
CA GLN A 210 11.04 8.38 -12.59
C GLN A 210 12.48 8.48 -13.11
N ILE A 211 12.96 7.46 -13.83
CA ILE A 211 14.32 7.44 -14.40
C ILE A 211 14.34 7.67 -15.92
N GLY A 212 13.17 7.82 -16.54
CA GLY A 212 13.03 8.27 -17.93
C GLY A 212 13.79 7.38 -18.93
N GLU A 213 14.67 8.00 -19.73
CA GLU A 213 15.42 7.30 -20.79
C GLU A 213 16.37 6.22 -20.25
N GLU A 214 16.78 6.30 -18.98
CA GLU A 214 17.66 5.31 -18.36
C GLU A 214 16.94 3.97 -18.09
N GLU A 215 15.61 3.95 -18.09
CA GLU A 215 14.82 2.73 -17.89
C GLU A 215 15.22 1.63 -18.86
N SER A 216 15.37 1.95 -20.15
CA SER A 216 15.80 0.98 -21.16
C SER A 216 17.13 0.32 -20.83
N LYS A 217 18.09 1.07 -20.27
CA LYS A 217 19.42 0.54 -19.92
C LYS A 217 19.36 -0.32 -18.66
N VAL A 218 18.55 0.07 -17.67
CA VAL A 218 18.31 -0.73 -16.46
C VAL A 218 17.71 -2.09 -16.81
N LEU A 219 16.63 -2.10 -17.60
CA LEU A 219 16.00 -3.35 -18.04
C LEU A 219 16.99 -4.23 -18.82
N THR A 220 17.79 -3.61 -19.70
CA THR A 220 18.85 -4.29 -20.46
C THR A 220 19.89 -4.92 -19.53
N ALA A 221 20.36 -4.20 -18.50
CA ALA A 221 21.35 -4.70 -17.56
C ALA A 221 20.83 -5.89 -16.73
N LEU A 222 19.56 -5.84 -16.29
CA LEU A 222 18.93 -6.95 -15.58
C LEU A 222 18.83 -8.20 -16.46
N ILE A 223 18.41 -8.06 -17.72
CA ILE A 223 18.35 -9.19 -18.66
C ILE A 223 19.76 -9.72 -18.94
N CYS A 224 20.76 -8.85 -19.16
CA CYS A 224 22.15 -9.26 -19.32
C CYS A 224 22.70 -10.06 -18.14
N LYS A 225 22.31 -9.72 -16.92
CA LYS A 225 22.68 -10.51 -15.73
C LYS A 225 22.08 -11.92 -15.81
N LEU A 226 20.81 -12.04 -16.21
CA LEU A 226 20.09 -13.31 -16.33
C LEU A 226 20.61 -14.19 -17.48
N THR A 227 21.12 -13.59 -18.55
CA THR A 227 21.62 -14.27 -19.74
C THR A 227 23.14 -14.45 -19.76
N GLU A 228 23.82 -14.27 -18.61
CA GLU A 228 25.28 -14.40 -18.50
C GLU A 228 26.05 -13.52 -19.51
N ASN A 229 25.61 -12.26 -19.66
CA ASN A 229 26.12 -11.24 -20.59
C ASN A 229 25.86 -11.50 -22.08
N GLN A 230 24.87 -12.30 -22.44
CA GLN A 230 24.50 -12.54 -23.84
C GLN A 230 23.21 -11.81 -24.26
N PRO A 231 23.12 -11.26 -25.48
CA PRO A 231 24.19 -11.15 -26.48
C PRO A 231 25.19 -10.04 -26.14
N LEU A 232 26.48 -10.31 -26.37
CA LEU A 232 27.57 -9.36 -26.08
C LEU A 232 27.39 -7.99 -26.78
N SER A 233 26.80 -7.96 -27.98
CA SER A 233 26.55 -6.71 -28.71
C SER A 233 25.62 -5.74 -27.98
N VAL A 234 24.73 -6.28 -27.13
CA VAL A 234 23.79 -5.50 -26.32
C VAL A 234 24.40 -5.27 -24.93
N CYS A 235 24.89 -6.33 -24.28
CA CYS A 235 25.37 -6.26 -22.90
C CYS A 235 26.66 -5.46 -22.71
N ASN A 236 27.49 -5.30 -23.74
CA ASN A 236 28.67 -4.44 -23.66
C ASN A 236 28.33 -2.95 -23.49
N LEU A 237 27.11 -2.53 -23.85
CA LEU A 237 26.68 -1.13 -23.79
C LEU A 237 26.28 -0.66 -22.38
N VAL A 238 26.08 -1.60 -21.45
CA VAL A 238 25.55 -1.34 -20.09
C VAL A 238 26.37 -2.03 -18.99
N GLN A 239 27.66 -2.28 -19.24
CA GLN A 239 28.54 -3.00 -18.31
C GLN A 239 28.65 -2.34 -16.93
N ASP A 240 28.62 -1.02 -16.88
CA ASP A 240 28.60 -0.23 -15.66
C ASP A 240 27.36 -0.51 -14.79
N LEU A 241 26.21 -0.73 -15.42
CA LEU A 241 24.96 -1.06 -14.73
C LEU A 241 24.90 -2.54 -14.33
N ILE A 242 25.42 -3.46 -15.16
CA ILE A 242 25.45 -4.90 -14.83
C ILE A 242 26.23 -5.15 -13.54
N ASN A 243 27.31 -4.40 -13.31
CA ASN A 243 28.11 -4.51 -12.08
C ASN A 243 27.40 -3.99 -10.83
N GLN A 244 26.30 -3.25 -10.99
CA GLN A 244 25.45 -2.77 -9.88
C GLN A 244 24.25 -3.70 -9.63
N VAL A 245 24.09 -4.76 -10.44
CA VAL A 245 23.05 -5.77 -10.23
C VAL A 245 23.55 -6.79 -9.21
N ASP A 246 22.99 -6.72 -8.01
CA ASP A 246 23.17 -7.72 -6.94
C ASP A 246 22.60 -9.12 -7.31
#